data_AF-A0AAW9S8N6-F1
#
_entry.id   AF-A0AAW9S8N6-F1
#
_cell.length_a   1.000
_cell.length_b   1.000
_cell.length_c   1.000
_cell.angle_alpha   90.00
_cell.angle_beta   90.00
_cell.angle_gamma   90.00
#
_symmetry.space_group_name_H-M   'P 1'
#
loop_
_entity.id
_entity.type
_entity.pdbx_description
1 polymer ?
#
loop_
_entity_poly.entity_id
_entity_poly.type
_entity_poly.pdbx_seq_one_letter_code
_entity_poly.pdbx_strand_id
1 'polypeptide(L)' 'MDYVIELLMSEKRNLEKRIKQDELLHKDMRKATIALKQLTQLKLAIKYLRQKNKLR' A
#
# COMPACT_ATOMS: atom_id res chain seq x y z
N MET A 1 -3.22 14.90 10.21
CA MET A 1 -3.12 14.24 8.89
C MET A 1 -1.94 13.29 8.86
N ASP A 2 -0.87 13.63 9.58
CA ASP A 2 0.36 12.83 9.67
C ASP A 2 0.13 11.43 10.23
N TYR A 3 -0.64 11.27 11.31
CA TYR A 3 -1.01 9.95 11.84
C TYR A 3 -1.67 9.03 10.79
N VAL A 4 -2.57 9.57 9.98
CA VAL A 4 -3.23 8.80 8.91
C VAL A 4 -2.24 8.39 7.83
N ILE A 5 -1.30 9.29 7.48
CA ILE A 5 -0.23 9.01 6.52
C ILE A 5 0.70 7.93 7.06
N GLU A 6 1.06 7.95 8.35
CA GLU A 6 1.87 6.93 9.01
C GLU A 6 1.19 5.56 9.04
N LEU A 7 -0.10 5.53 9.38
CA LEU A 7 -0.89 4.30 9.36
C LEU A 7 -0.90 3.67 7.96
N LEU A 8 -1.16 4.47 6.92
CA LEU A 8 -1.16 4.00 5.54
C LEU A 8 0.24 3.52 5.08
N MET A 9 1.31 4.14 5.57
CA MET A 9 2.68 3.68 5.30
C MET A 9 2.99 2.34 5.98
N SER A 10 2.49 2.11 7.20
CA SER A 10 2.61 0.82 7.89
C SER A 10 1.90 -0.28 7.12
N GLU A 11 0.65 -0.05 6.71
CA GLU A 11 -0.13 -1.01 5.94
C GLU A 11 0.48 -1.32 4.57
N LYS A 12 1.01 -0.30 3.88
CA LYS A 12 1.78 -0.49 2.65
C LYS A 12 2.95 -1.46 2.87
N ARG A 13 3.72 -1.27 3.94
CA ARG A 13 4.89 -2.14 4.25
C ARG A 13 4.46 -3.57 4.59
N ASN A 14 3.37 -3.74 5.32
CA ASN A 14 2.83 -5.06 5.65
C ASN A 14 2.37 -5.81 4.39
N LEU A 15 1.70 -5.11 3.47
CA LEU A 15 1.26 -5.68 2.20
C LEU A 15 2.45 -6.05 1.30
N GLU A 16 3.48 -5.21 1.24
CA GLU A 16 4.73 -5.51 0.50
C GLU A 16 5.44 -6.75 1.06
N LYS A 17 5.46 -6.92 2.40
CA LYS A 17 6.02 -8.12 3.03
C LYS A 17 5.22 -9.36 2.67
N ARG A 18 3.88 -9.33 2.79
CA ARG A 18 3.03 -10.49 2.43
C ARG A 18 3.21 -10.92 0.98
N ILE A 19 3.20 -9.97 0.03
CA ILE A 19 3.40 -10.28 -1.39
C ILE A 19 4.74 -10.99 -1.63
N LYS A 20 5.81 -10.57 -0.93
CA LYS A 20 7.15 -11.18 -1.05
C LYS A 20 7.26 -12.53 -0.33
N GLN A 21 6.73 -12.63 0.89
CA GLN A 21 6.87 -13.81 1.75
C GLN A 21 6.01 -14.98 1.29
N ASP A 22 4.78 -14.71 0.87
CA ASP A 22 3.84 -15.79 0.53
C ASP A 22 4.14 -16.40 -0.84
N GLU A 23 5.17 -15.94 -1.57
CA GLU A 23 5.37 -16.21 -3.00
C GLU A 23 4.04 -16.06 -3.76
N LEU A 24 3.21 -15.08 -3.35
CA LEU A 24 1.83 -14.93 -3.79
C LEU A 24 1.75 -14.88 -5.33
N LEU A 25 2.77 -14.28 -5.95
CA LEU A 25 2.94 -14.22 -7.40
C LEU A 25 3.05 -15.60 -8.08
N HIS A 26 3.63 -16.59 -7.39
CA HIS A 26 3.83 -17.95 -7.90
C HIS A 26 2.70 -18.90 -7.48
N LYS A 27 2.14 -18.73 -6.27
CA LYS A 27 1.13 -19.65 -5.70
C LYS A 27 -0.30 -19.27 -6.06
N ASP A 28 -0.63 -17.99 -6.14
CA ASP A 28 -1.99 -17.51 -6.39
C ASP A 28 -1.98 -16.14 -7.09
N MET A 29 -1.82 -16.18 -8.41
CA MET A 29 -1.68 -14.99 -9.25
C MET A 29 -2.88 -14.04 -9.15
N ARG A 30 -4.09 -14.55 -8.88
CA ARG A 30 -5.29 -13.71 -8.67
C ARG A 30 -5.16 -12.90 -7.39
N LYS A 31 -4.79 -13.53 -6.28
CA LYS A 31 -4.56 -12.81 -5.01
C LYS A 31 -3.39 -11.84 -5.13
N ALA A 32 -2.32 -12.22 -5.83
CA ALA A 32 -1.19 -11.33 -6.08
C ALA A 32 -1.61 -10.07 -6.85
N THR A 33 -2.44 -10.23 -7.89
CA THR A 33 -2.97 -9.10 -8.66
C THR A 33 -3.82 -8.16 -7.81
N ILE A 34 -4.68 -8.72 -6.95
CA ILE A 34 -5.49 -7.93 -6.00
C ILE A 34 -4.58 -7.18 -5.01
N ALA A 35 -3.59 -7.85 -4.44
CA ALA A 35 -2.65 -7.25 -3.50
C ALA A 35 -1.81 -6.13 -4.15
N LEU A 36 -1.37 -6.32 -5.40
CA LEU A 36 -0.68 -5.27 -6.17
C LEU A 36 -1.58 -4.06 -6.48
N LYS A 37 -2.87 -4.30 -6.77
CA LYS A 37 -3.86 -3.23 -6.97
C LYS A 37 -4.07 -2.43 -5.69
N GLN A 38 -4.24 -3.10 -4.56
CA GLN A 38 -4.35 -2.48 -3.23
C GLN A 38 -3.09 -1.67 -2.89
N LEU A 39 -1.91 -2.21 -3.19
CA LEU A 39 -0.64 -1.53 -2.97
C LEU A 39 -0.54 -0.23 -3.79
N THR A 40 -1.02 -0.25 -5.03
CA THR A 40 -1.06 0.93 -5.90
C THR A 40 -2.00 1.99 -5.35
N GLN A 41 -3.19 1.58 -4.89
CA GLN A 41 -4.16 2.48 -4.26
C GLN A 41 -3.60 3.12 -2.99
N LEU A 42 -2.92 2.36 -2.13
CA LEU A 42 -2.26 2.88 -0.92
C LEU A 42 -1.21 3.93 -1.26
N LYS A 43 -0.38 3.69 -2.29
CA LYS A 43 0.64 4.67 -2.74
C LYS A 43 0.00 5.97 -3.22
N LEU A 44 -1.11 5.89 -3.96
CA LEU A 44 -1.85 7.07 -4.43
C LEU A 44 -2.49 7.84 -3.27
N ALA A 45 -3.13 7.14 -2.33
CA ALA A 45 -3.75 7.75 -1.15
C ALA A 45 -2.71 8.49 -0.30
N ILE A 46 -1.55 7.88 -0.04
CA ILE A 46 -0.45 8.52 0.69
C ILE A 46 0.03 9.77 -0.05
N LYS A 47 0.23 9.70 -1.37
CA LYS A 47 0.67 10.83 -2.19
C LYS A 47 -0.32 11.98 -2.12
N TYR A 48 -1.61 11.70 -2.30
CA TYR A 48 -2.67 12.70 -2.25
C TYR A 48 -2.77 13.36 -0.87
N LEU A 49 -2.74 12.56 0.21
CA LEU A 49 -2.80 13.08 1.57
C LEU A 49 -1.59 13.93 1.93
N ARG A 50 -0.38 13.53 1.52
CA ARG A 50 0.84 14.34 1.69
C ARG A 50 0.74 15.68 0.95
N GLN A 51 0.26 15.65 -0.30
CA GLN A 51 0.09 16.87 -1.08
C GLN A 51 -0.94 17.81 -0.43
N LYS A 52 -2.08 17.26 0.02
CA LYS A 52 -3.11 18.03 0.73
C LYS A 52 -2.60 18.58 2.07
N ASN A 53 -1.77 17.84 2.79
CA ASN A 53 -1.18 18.30 4.05
C ASN A 53 -0.13 19.41 3.84
N LYS A 54 0.58 19.40 2.70
CA LYS A 54 1.54 20.46 2.33
C LYS A 54 0.86 21.75 1.86
N LEU A 55 -0.35 21.64 1.30
CA LEU A 55 -1.16 22.77 0.82
C LEU A 55 -2.00 23.43 1.94
N ARG A 56 -1.89 22.94 3.18
CA ARG A 56 -2.60 23.44 4.35
C ARG A 56 -1.65 24.23 5.23
#